data_AF-A0A816WAE7-F1
#
_entry.id   AF-A0A816WAE7-F1
#
_cell.length_a   1.000
_cell.length_b   1.000
_cell.length_c   1.000
_cell.angle_alpha   90.00
_cell.angle_beta   90.00
_cell.angle_gamma   90.00
#
_symmetry.space_group_name_H-M   'P 1'
#
loop_
_entity.id
_entity.type
_entity.pdbx_description
1 polymer ?
#
loop_
_entity_poly.entity_id
_entity_poly.type
_entity_poly.pdbx_seq_one_letter_code
_entity_poly.pdbx_strand_id
1 'polypeptide(L)'
;MVEQCTVLEVKVIEGHGTTIDVVLVNCVLHEGDQIVVCGLQASINLGPIVTTIRALLTPHPMKELRVKGTYVHHKEIKAAQGIKITAQVIEQTPQLS
;
A
#
# COMPACT_ATOMS: atom_id res chain seq x y z
N MET A 1 -17.49 7.57 -2.39
CA MET A 1 -17.52 6.31 -3.15
C MET A 1 -16.62 5.33 -2.42
N VAL A 2 -17.02 4.08 -2.22
CA VAL A 2 -16.16 3.08 -1.57
C VAL A 2 -15.27 2.49 -2.66
N GLU A 3 -14.02 2.94 -2.69
CA GLU A 3 -13.00 2.43 -3.59
C GLU A 3 -12.52 1.07 -3.08
N GLN A 4 -12.51 0.05 -3.95
CA GLN A 4 -12.19 -1.32 -3.54
C GLN A 4 -10.71 -1.61 -3.79
N CYS A 5 -10.03 -2.01 -2.73
CA CYS A 5 -8.62 -2.36 -2.75
C CYS A 5 -8.43 -3.63 -1.91
N THR A 6 -7.84 -4.66 -2.51
CA THR A 6 -7.54 -5.91 -1.80
C THR A 6 -6.06 -5.94 -1.43
N VAL A 7 -5.76 -6.06 -0.13
CA VAL A 7 -4.40 -6.24 0.37
C VAL A 7 -3.96 -7.68 0.14
N LEU A 8 -2.85 -7.86 -0.54
CA LEU A 8 -2.21 -9.16 -0.76
C LEU A 8 -1.14 -9.43 0.30
N GLU A 9 -0.29 -8.44 0.57
CA GLU A 9 0.86 -8.61 1.46
C GLU A 9 1.28 -7.28 2.10
N VAL A 10 1.74 -7.35 3.35
CA VAL A 10 2.39 -6.24 4.06
C VAL A 10 3.80 -6.67 4.40
N LYS A 11 4.80 -5.89 3.94
CA LYS A 11 6.22 -6.17 4.15
C LYS A 11 6.99 -4.90 4.46
N VAL A 12 7.98 -4.99 5.35
CA VAL A 12 8.98 -3.95 5.53
C VAL A 12 10.11 -4.18 4.53
N ILE A 13 10.36 -3.20 3.67
CA ILE A 13 11.44 -3.23 2.67
C ILE A 13 12.47 -2.16 3.03
N GLU A 14 13.74 -2.56 3.09
CA GLU A 14 14.87 -1.64 3.31
C GLU A 14 14.85 -0.50 2.27
N GLY A 15 14.97 0.75 2.73
CA GLY A 15 14.91 1.94 1.88
C GLY A 15 13.49 2.44 1.52
N HIS A 16 12.45 1.60 1.66
CA HIS A 16 11.06 1.98 1.39
C HIS A 16 10.17 2.00 2.65
N GLY A 17 10.59 1.37 3.74
CA GLY A 17 9.80 1.22 4.96
C GLY A 17 8.67 0.20 4.78
N THR A 18 7.52 0.42 5.40
CA THR A 18 6.36 -0.46 5.22
C THR A 18 5.78 -0.30 3.82
N THR A 19 5.66 -1.43 3.13
CA THR A 19 5.07 -1.54 1.79
C THR A 19 3.89 -2.49 1.83
N ILE A 20 2.88 -2.18 1.02
CA ILE A 20 1.62 -2.92 0.93
C ILE A 20 1.41 -3.28 -0.53
N ASP A 21 1.34 -4.56 -0.83
CA ASP A 21 0.98 -5.05 -2.15
C ASP A 21 -0.53 -5.16 -2.23
N VAL A 22 -1.11 -4.48 -3.21
CA VAL A 22 -2.55 -4.37 -3.36
C VAL A 22 -2.99 -4.60 -4.79
N VAL A 23 -4.23 -5.05 -4.95
CA VAL A 23 -4.96 -5.05 -6.21
C VAL A 23 -6.04 -3.98 -6.14
N LEU A 24 -5.94 -2.99 -7.02
CA LEU A 24 -6.93 -1.91 -7.13
C LEU A 24 -8.07 -2.30 -8.05
N VAL A 25 -9.32 -1.99 -7.65
CA VAL A 25 -10.52 -2.24 -8.45
C VAL A 25 -11.41 -0.99 -8.43
N ASN A 26 -11.72 -0.47 -9.62
CA ASN A 26 -12.63 0.67 -9.83
C ASN A 26 -12.27 1.94 -9.04
N CYS A 27 -10.98 2.28 -8.93
CA CYS A 27 -10.51 3.48 -8.26
C CYS A 27 -9.33 4.14 -8.97
N VAL A 28 -9.01 5.37 -8.54
CA VAL A 28 -7.82 6.10 -8.94
C VAL A 28 -7.12 6.58 -7.68
N LEU A 29 -5.87 6.15 -7.48
CA LEU A 29 -5.07 6.59 -6.34
C LEU A 29 -4.02 7.59 -6.79
N HIS A 30 -3.74 8.56 -5.93
CA HIS A 30 -2.69 9.54 -6.10
C HIS A 30 -1.66 9.43 -4.98
N GLU A 31 -0.42 9.82 -5.29
CA GLU A 31 0.57 10.07 -4.25
C GLU A 31 0.07 11.19 -3.32
N GLY A 32 0.14 10.96 -2.01
CA GLY A 32 -0.40 11.88 -1.00
C GLY A 32 -1.83 11.59 -0.56
N ASP A 33 -2.54 10.66 -1.21
CA ASP A 33 -3.89 10.28 -0.75
C ASP A 33 -3.82 9.59 0.62
N GLN A 34 -4.82 9.86 1.47
CA GLN A 34 -5.03 9.09 2.69
C GLN A 34 -5.82 7.82 2.38
N ILE A 35 -5.30 6.69 2.85
CA ILE A 35 -5.94 5.40 2.75
C ILE A 35 -6.18 4.81 4.13
N VAL A 36 -7.26 4.05 4.24
CA VAL A 36 -7.55 3.22 5.40
C VAL A 36 -7.27 1.78 5.03
N VAL A 37 -6.34 1.17 5.74
CA VAL A 37 -5.98 -0.24 5.57
C VAL A 37 -6.55 -1.00 6.76
N CYS A 38 -7.63 -1.73 6.54
CA CYS A 38 -8.12 -2.71 7.50
C CYS A 38 -7.24 -3.95 7.37
N GLY A 39 -6.44 -4.23 8.41
CA GLY A 39 -5.42 -5.28 8.39
C GLY A 39 -5.97 -6.70 8.17
N LEU A 40 -5.10 -7.57 7.65
CA LEU A 40 -5.32 -9.02 7.55
C LEU A 40 -5.59 -9.62 8.93
N GLN A 41 -6.67 -10.38 8.98
CA GLN A 41 -7.21 -11.17 10.09
C GLN A 41 -6.14 -12.06 10.77
N ALA A 42 -5.35 -11.53 11.72
CA ALA A 42 -4.46 -12.36 12.55
C ALA A 42 -4.06 -11.78 13.93
N SER A 43 -4.16 -10.47 14.17
CA SER A 43 -3.86 -9.89 15.49
C SER A 43 -5.06 -9.13 16.04
N ILE A 44 -5.71 -9.75 17.02
CA ILE A 44 -6.99 -9.44 17.68
C ILE A 44 -7.09 -8.08 18.40
N ASN A 45 -6.29 -7.06 18.07
CA ASN A 45 -6.39 -5.71 18.66
C ASN A 45 -5.95 -4.54 17.77
N LEU A 46 -5.67 -4.76 16.48
CA LEU A 46 -5.31 -3.67 15.57
C LEU A 46 -6.56 -3.18 14.83
N GLY A 47 -7.04 -2.00 15.22
CA GLY A 47 -8.08 -1.27 14.50
C GLY A 47 -7.64 -0.85 13.08
N PRO A 48 -8.53 -0.21 12.31
CA PRO A 48 -8.19 0.28 10.97
C PRO A 48 -6.97 1.20 11.02
N ILE A 49 -6.00 0.97 10.14
CA ILE A 49 -4.79 1.80 10.05
C ILE A 49 -5.07 2.91 9.04
N VAL A 50 -5.06 4.15 9.49
CA VAL A 50 -5.10 5.32 8.59
C VAL A 50 -3.67 5.73 8.26
N THR A 51 -3.35 5.84 6.98
CA THR A 51 -2.01 6.24 6.53
C THR A 51 -2.06 7.03 5.23
N THR A 52 -0.97 7.74 4.93
CA THR A 52 -0.82 8.53 3.69
C THR A 52 0.10 7.79 2.73
N ILE A 53 -0.29 7.76 1.45
CA ILE A 53 0.50 7.18 0.36
C ILE A 53 1.74 8.05 0.13
N ARG A 54 2.93 7.48 0.35
CA ARG A 54 4.22 8.14 0.07
C ARG A 54 4.69 7.92 -1.36
N ALA A 55 4.38 6.76 -1.94
CA ALA A 55 4.67 6.47 -3.34
C ALA A 55 3.79 5.32 -3.83
N LEU A 56 3.40 5.42 -5.10
CA LEU A 56 2.75 4.37 -5.87
C LEU A 56 3.79 3.72 -6.79
N LEU A 57 3.96 2.39 -6.68
CA LEU A 57 5.03 1.66 -7.36
C LEU A 57 4.49 0.52 -8.22
N THR A 58 5.03 0.35 -9.42
CA THR A 58 4.83 -0.86 -10.24
C THR A 58 6.17 -1.56 -10.48
N PRO A 59 6.17 -2.90 -10.66
CA PRO A 59 7.36 -3.62 -11.08
C PRO A 59 7.77 -3.17 -12.49
N HIS A 60 9.08 -3.15 -12.75
CA HIS A 60 9.59 -2.82 -14.08
C HIS A 60 9.19 -3.92 -15.08
N PRO A 61 8.64 -3.58 -16.26
CA PRO A 61 8.06 -4.55 -17.19
C PRO A 61 9.05 -5.57 -17.80
N MET A 62 10.37 -5.41 -17.60
CA MET A 62 11.39 -6.26 -18.26
C MET A 62 12.66 -6.47 -17.41
N LYS A 63 12.57 -6.89 -16.14
CA LYS A 63 13.76 -7.38 -15.40
C LYS A 63 13.44 -8.67 -14.64
N GLU A 64 14.31 -9.67 -14.77
CA GLU A 64 14.29 -10.86 -13.92
C GLU A 64 14.27 -10.44 -12.44
N LEU A 65 13.46 -11.14 -11.64
CA LEU A 65 13.20 -10.92 -10.21
C LEU A 65 14.46 -10.91 -9.30
N ARG A 66 15.64 -11.23 -9.86
CA ARG A 66 16.90 -11.48 -9.15
C ARG A 66 17.76 -10.22 -8.94
N VAL A 67 17.55 -9.17 -9.74
CA VAL A 67 18.19 -7.86 -9.51
C VAL A 67 17.21 -7.05 -8.67
N LYS A 68 17.62 -6.54 -7.48
CA LYS A 68 16.80 -5.66 -6.62
C LYS A 68 16.10 -4.61 -7.51
N GLY A 69 14.85 -4.88 -7.85
CA GLY A 69 14.20 -4.34 -9.03
C GLY A 69 13.90 -2.87 -8.85
N THR A 70 14.31 -2.05 -9.81
CA THR A 70 13.95 -0.63 -9.86
C THR A 70 12.43 -0.50 -10.00
N TYR A 71 11.73 -0.15 -8.92
CA TYR A 71 10.32 0.19 -8.98
C TYR A 71 10.10 1.44 -9.84
N VAL A 72 9.01 1.46 -10.60
CA VAL A 72 8.57 2.66 -11.32
C VAL A 72 7.65 3.44 -10.40
N HIS A 73 7.98 4.71 -10.16
CA HIS A 73 7.15 5.62 -9.37
C HIS A 73 6.08 6.26 -10.23
N HIS A 74 4.87 6.36 -9.67
CA HIS A 74 3.72 6.99 -10.31
C HIS A 74 3.13 8.07 -9.42
N LYS A 75 2.65 9.15 -10.03
CA LYS A 75 1.86 10.18 -9.36
C LYS A 75 0.39 9.79 -9.21
N GLU A 76 -0.10 8.97 -10.14
CA GLU A 76 -1.47 8.49 -10.20
C GLU A 76 -1.48 7.06 -10.74
N ILE A 77 -2.33 6.19 -10.21
CA ILE A 77 -2.62 4.86 -10.75
C ILE A 77 -4.13 4.72 -10.92
N LYS A 78 -4.56 4.28 -12.10
CA LYS A 78 -5.94 3.88 -12.36
C LYS A 78 -6.09 2.36 -12.27
N ALA A 79 -7.15 1.91 -11.62
CA ALA A 79 -7.54 0.51 -11.59
C ALA A 79 -7.87 -0.02 -13.01
N ALA A 80 -7.80 -1.33 -13.29
CA ALA A 80 -7.44 -2.40 -12.37
C ALA A 80 -5.97 -2.85 -12.56
N GLN A 81 -5.14 -2.66 -11.53
CA GLN A 81 -3.73 -3.03 -11.56
C GLN A 81 -3.23 -3.43 -10.18
N GLY A 82 -2.30 -4.40 -10.14
CA GLY A 82 -1.52 -4.74 -8.96
C GLY A 82 -0.40 -3.73 -8.76
N ILE A 83 -0.38 -3.06 -7.61
CA ILE A 83 0.63 -2.05 -7.28
C ILE A 83 1.22 -2.29 -5.90
N LYS A 84 2.41 -1.74 -5.69
CA LYS A 84 3.02 -1.64 -4.37
C LYS A 84 2.85 -0.21 -3.86
N ILE A 85 2.23 -0.06 -2.71
CA ILE A 85 2.06 1.22 -2.02
C ILE A 85 3.12 1.31 -0.93
N THR A 86 3.87 2.41 -0.89
CA THR A 86 4.68 2.73 0.29
C THR A 86 3.91 3.70 1.17
N ALA A 87 3.82 3.39 2.45
CA ALA A 87 3.08 4.20 3.41
C ALA A 87 3.86 4.23 4.73
N GLN A 88 3.59 5.23 5.57
CA GLN A 88 4.10 5.23 6.94
C GLN A 88 2.97 4.74 7.83
N VAL A 89 3.06 3.48 8.27
CA VAL A 89 2.09 2.95 9.23
C VAL A 89 2.34 3.65 10.56
N ILE A 90 1.40 4.52 10.95
CA ILE A 90 1.34 5.07 12.29
C ILE A 90 0.35 4.17 13.02
N GLU A 91 0.84 3.40 13.99
CA GLU A 91 -0.06 2.69 14.90
C GLU A 91 -0.87 3.72 15.68
N GLN A 92 -2.15 3.88 15.33
CA GLN A 92 -3.06 4.57 16.22
C GLN A 92 -3.45 3.58 17.32
N THR A 93 -2.80 3.70 18.48
CA THR A 93 -3.32 3.09 19.70
C THR A 93 -4.68 3.73 19.95
N PRO A 94 -5.78 2.96 20.10
CA PRO A 94 -7.04 3.55 20.53
C PRO A 94 -6.79 4.14 21.92
N GLN A 95 -6.83 5.47 22.03
CA GLN A 95 -6.95 6.11 23.33
C GLN A 95 -8.36 5.77 23.82
N LEU A 96 -8.46 4.72 24.64
CA LEU A 96 -9.63 4.52 25.48
C LEU A 96 -9.66 5.69 26.47
N SER A 97 -10.51 6.69 26.19
CA SER A 97 -11.00 7.67 27.16
C SER A 97 -12.28 7.17 27.79
#